data_AF-A0A1Q8ZGQ3-F1
#
_entry.id   AF-A0A1Q8ZGQ3-F1
#
_cell.length_a   1.000
_cell.length_b   1.000
_cell.length_c   1.000
_cell.angle_alpha   90.00
_cell.angle_beta   90.00
_cell.angle_gamma   90.00
#
_symmetry.space_group_name_H-M   'P 1'
#
loop_
_entity.id
_entity.type
_entity.pdbx_description
1 polymer ?
#
loop_
_entity_poly.entity_id
_entity_poly.type
_entity_poly.pdbx_seq_one_letter_code
_entity_poly.pdbx_strand_id
1 'polypeptide(L)'
;MHTRISPPFLILSLLLYFSPITLALPPVEDTPEEVLRAEIITEARSPIDGQALTAAEFAELEAMLQVDAQTIVSTRIRQQVFLLRIRRALRTLLPL
;
A
#
# COMPACT_ATOMS: atom_id res chain seq x y z
N MET A 1 48.21 -42.37 -4.71
CA MET A 1 46.81 -42.47 -5.18
C MET A 1 46.35 -41.05 -5.52
N HIS A 2 46.65 -40.57 -6.74
CA HIS A 2 46.33 -39.20 -7.13
C HIS A 2 44.89 -39.13 -7.63
N THR A 3 44.02 -38.51 -6.84
CA THR A 3 42.64 -38.20 -7.25
C THR A 3 42.69 -37.24 -8.43
N ARG A 4 42.44 -37.75 -9.64
CA ARG A 4 42.33 -36.92 -10.84
C ARG A 4 41.04 -36.12 -10.73
N ILE A 5 41.17 -34.83 -10.41
CA ILE A 5 40.07 -33.87 -10.44
C ILE A 5 39.58 -33.78 -11.88
N SER A 6 38.31 -34.09 -12.12
CA SER A 6 37.74 -34.14 -13.45
C SER A 6 37.50 -32.73 -14.00
N PRO A 7 37.65 -32.53 -15.33
CA PRO A 7 37.53 -31.21 -15.95
C PRO A 7 36.25 -30.43 -15.61
N PRO A 8 35.04 -31.03 -15.44
CA PRO A 8 33.85 -30.24 -15.12
C PRO A 8 33.90 -29.58 -13.74
N PHE A 9 34.62 -30.16 -12.77
CA PHE A 9 34.75 -29.56 -11.43
C PHE A 9 35.65 -28.33 -11.44
N LEU A 10 36.68 -28.31 -12.28
CA LEU A 10 37.53 -27.13 -12.46
C LEU A 10 36.77 -25.99 -13.13
N ILE A 11 35.95 -26.31 -14.15
CA ILE A 11 35.12 -25.33 -14.84
C ILE A 11 34.06 -24.75 -13.88
N LEU A 12 33.41 -25.59 -13.08
CA LEU A 12 32.43 -25.14 -12.09
C LEU A 12 33.06 -24.26 -11.00
N SER A 13 34.23 -24.65 -10.48
CA SER A 13 34.98 -23.86 -9.50
C SER A 13 35.39 -22.50 -10.07
N LEU A 14 35.85 -22.47 -11.33
CA LEU A 14 36.19 -21.24 -12.03
C LEU A 14 34.96 -20.34 -12.22
N LEU A 15 33.82 -20.89 -12.62
CA LEU A 15 32.57 -20.14 -12.79
C LEU A 15 32.10 -19.52 -11.46
N LEU A 16 32.22 -20.25 -10.35
CA LEU A 16 31.87 -19.74 -9.02
C LEU A 16 32.85 -18.65 -8.56
N TYR A 17 34.14 -18.77 -8.88
CA TYR A 17 35.15 -17.77 -8.54
C TYR A 17 34.92 -16.44 -9.26
N PHE A 18 34.43 -16.48 -10.49
CA PHE A 18 34.13 -15.27 -11.28
C PHE A 18 32.71 -14.72 -11.05
N SER A 19 31.90 -15.35 -10.19
CA SER A 19 30.54 -14.88 -9.92
C SER A 19 30.57 -13.63 -9.05
N PRO A 20 30.10 -12.46 -9.53
CA PRO A 20 29.99 -11.28 -8.70
C PRO A 20 28.95 -11.52 -7.60
N ILE A 21 29.33 -11.26 -6.35
CA ILE A 21 28.39 -11.20 -5.23
C ILE A 21 27.63 -9.89 -5.37
N THR A 22 26.47 -9.92 -6.01
CA THR A 22 25.59 -8.76 -6.12
C THR A 22 24.80 -8.60 -4.83
N LEU A 23 25.24 -7.68 -3.97
CA LEU A 23 24.46 -7.21 -2.83
C LEU A 23 23.42 -6.24 -3.39
N ALA A 24 22.14 -6.63 -3.41
CA ALA A 24 21.04 -5.80 -3.91
C ALA A 24 20.67 -4.70 -2.91
N LEU A 25 21.64 -3.85 -2.53
CA LEU A 25 21.35 -2.67 -1.74
C LEU A 25 20.74 -1.61 -2.64
N PRO A 26 19.79 -0.81 -2.13
CA PRO A 26 19.36 0.39 -2.81
C PRO A 26 20.56 1.31 -3.05
N PRO A 27 20.53 2.15 -4.10
CA PRO A 27 21.58 3.12 -4.38
C PRO A 27 21.76 4.05 -3.17
N VAL A 28 22.97 4.56 -2.98
CA VAL A 28 23.36 5.34 -1.78
C VAL A 28 22.60 6.67 -1.71
N GLU A 29 22.13 7.15 -2.85
CA GLU A 29 21.31 8.34 -2.98
C GLU A 29 19.86 8.12 -2.49
N ASP A 30 19.40 6.88 -2.39
CA ASP A 30 18.06 6.58 -1.88
C ASP A 30 18.07 6.59 -0.35
N THR A 31 17.13 7.34 0.23
CA THR A 31 16.92 7.34 1.68
C THR A 31 16.44 5.96 2.14
N PRO A 32 17.06 5.37 3.17
CA PRO A 32 16.66 4.06 3.67
C PRO A 32 15.25 4.09 4.25
N GLU A 33 14.51 3.00 4.09
CA GLU A 33 13.12 2.89 4.57
C GLU A 33 12.98 3.13 6.07
N GLU A 34 13.99 2.75 6.86
CA GLU A 34 14.01 2.93 8.31
C GLU A 34 14.01 4.43 8.69
N VAL A 35 14.61 5.28 7.86
CA VAL A 35 14.58 6.74 8.04
C VAL A 35 13.22 7.30 7.62
N LEU A 36 12.68 6.84 6.49
CA LEU A 36 11.35 7.26 6.02
C LEU A 36 10.23 6.86 6.99
N ARG A 37 10.34 5.71 7.65
CA ARG A 37 9.38 5.28 8.69
C ARG A 37 9.50 6.08 9.98
N ALA A 38 10.66 6.65 10.26
CA ALA A 38 10.88 7.51 11.41
C ALA A 38 10.52 8.97 11.13
N GLU A 39 10.32 9.34 9.86
CA GLU A 39 9.89 10.67 9.46
C GLU A 39 8.45 10.91 9.94
N ILE A 40 8.29 11.86 10.86
CA ILE A 40 6.98 12.34 11.27
C ILE A 40 6.49 13.22 10.12
N ILE A 41 5.47 12.74 9.39
CA ILE A 41 4.81 13.52 8.34
C ILE A 41 4.16 14.74 9.01
N THR A 42 4.89 15.85 9.05
CA THR A 42 4.45 17.12 9.66
C THR A 42 3.63 17.95 8.67
N GLU A 43 3.75 17.65 7.38
CA GLU A 43 2.98 18.24 6.30
C GLU A 43 1.65 17.48 6.16
N ALA A 44 0.61 17.97 6.82
CA ALA A 44 -0.73 17.51 6.51
C ALA A 44 -1.07 18.01 5.10
N ARG A 45 -1.61 17.14 4.23
CA ARG A 45 -2.17 17.59 2.94
C ARG A 45 -3.69 17.66 3.07
N SER A 46 -4.29 18.69 2.48
CA SER A 46 -5.75 18.78 2.40
C SER A 46 -6.31 17.54 1.70
N PRO A 47 -7.26 16.80 2.31
CA PRO A 47 -7.89 15.64 1.69
C PRO A 47 -8.78 16.00 0.49
N ILE A 48 -9.06 17.29 0.29
CA ILE A 48 -9.91 17.81 -0.79
C ILE A 48 -9.05 18.22 -2.00
N ASP A 49 -7.96 18.97 -1.77
CA ASP A 49 -7.20 19.63 -2.84
C ASP A 49 -5.71 19.24 -2.89
N GLY A 50 -5.21 18.44 -1.95
CA GLY A 50 -3.81 17.97 -1.91
C GLY A 50 -2.76 19.04 -1.58
N GLN A 51 -3.18 20.26 -1.27
CA GLN A 51 -2.32 21.38 -0.87
C GLN A 51 -1.68 21.12 0.49
N ALA A 52 -0.45 21.62 0.69
CA ALA A 52 0.23 21.56 1.97
C ALA A 52 -0.50 22.43 2.99
N LEU A 53 -0.79 21.86 4.15
CA LEU A 53 -1.57 22.45 5.22
C LEU A 53 -0.73 22.39 6.50
N THR A 54 -0.72 23.47 7.27
CA THR A 54 -0.07 23.46 8.58
C THR A 54 -0.85 22.58 9.56
N ALA A 55 -0.20 22.08 10.61
CA ALA A 55 -0.85 21.23 11.62
C ALA A 55 -2.07 21.90 12.29
N ALA A 56 -2.05 23.23 12.45
CA ALA A 56 -3.16 23.99 13.02
C ALA A 56 -4.35 24.05 12.05
N GLU A 57 -4.10 24.39 10.78
CA GLU A 57 -5.13 24.44 9.75
C GLU A 57 -5.73 23.04 9.48
N PHE A 58 -4.94 21.98 9.61
CA PHE A 58 -5.44 20.60 9.52
C PHE A 58 -6.36 20.24 10.68
N ALA A 59 -6.02 20.61 11.91
CA ALA A 59 -6.86 20.38 13.08
C ALA A 59 -8.20 21.14 12.97
N GLU A 60 -8.18 22.37 12.43
CA GLU A 60 -9.40 23.14 12.14
C GLU A 60 -10.24 22.47 11.05
N LEU A 61 -9.62 22.04 9.94
CA LEU A 61 -10.30 21.34 8.87
C LEU A 61 -10.92 20.01 9.34
N GLU A 62 -10.19 19.26 10.16
CA GLU A 62 -10.69 18.02 10.74
C GLU A 62 -11.90 18.27 11.64
N ALA A 63 -11.86 19.31 12.48
CA ALA A 63 -12.99 19.72 13.31
C ALA A 63 -14.21 20.10 12.47
N MET A 64 -14.02 20.76 11.32
CA MET A 64 -15.11 21.07 10.38
C MET A 64 -15.68 19.81 9.71
N LEU A 65 -14.82 18.89 9.28
CA LEU A 65 -15.22 17.66 8.60
C LEU A 65 -15.90 16.64 9.53
N GLN A 66 -15.48 16.56 10.79
CA GLN A 66 -16.10 15.68 11.78
C GLN A 66 -17.57 16.03 12.05
N VAL A 67 -17.96 17.30 11.88
CA VAL A 67 -19.36 17.74 12.02
C VAL A 67 -20.23 17.24 10.87
N ASP A 68 -19.67 17.06 9.67
CA ASP A 68 -20.40 16.72 8.44
C ASP A 68 -20.21 15.26 7.98
N ALA A 69 -19.30 14.50 8.60
CA ALA A 69 -19.00 13.10 8.27
C ALA A 69 -20.15 12.12 8.59
N GLN A 70 -21.25 12.59 9.17
CA GLN A 70 -22.49 11.82 9.23
C GLN A 70 -23.10 11.81 7.84
N THR A 71 -22.66 10.88 6.97
CA THR A 71 -23.15 10.72 5.59
C THR A 71 -24.67 10.94 5.52
N ILE A 72 -25.07 12.14 5.08
CA ILE A 72 -26.48 12.53 4.95
C ILE A 72 -27.00 11.86 3.68
N VAL A 73 -27.14 10.54 3.72
CA VAL A 73 -27.81 9.80 2.66
C VAL A 73 -29.29 10.15 2.76
N SER A 74 -29.82 10.83 1.75
CA SER A 74 -31.24 11.16 1.67
C SER A 74 -32.10 9.92 1.97
N THR A 75 -33.17 10.10 2.74
CA THR A 75 -34.06 9.00 3.15
C THR A 75 -34.55 8.18 1.96
N ARG A 76 -34.76 8.84 0.81
CA ARG A 76 -35.13 8.21 -0.46
C ARG A 76 -34.10 7.19 -0.94
N ILE A 77 -32.81 7.56 -0.97
CA ILE A 77 -31.75 6.65 -1.42
C ILE A 77 -31.63 5.46 -0.46
N ARG A 78 -31.72 5.69 0.86
CA ARG A 78 -31.70 4.63 1.87
C ARG A 78 -32.83 3.61 1.64
N GLN A 79 -34.04 4.10 1.36
CA GLN A 79 -35.20 3.25 1.05
C GLN A 79 -35.01 2.48 -0.26
N GLN A 80 -34.48 3.13 -1.30
CA GLN A 80 -34.21 2.47 -2.58
C GLN A 80 -33.20 1.32 -2.41
N VAL A 81 -32.09 1.55 -1.69
CA VAL A 81 -31.09 0.52 -1.39
C VAL A 81 -31.71 -0.63 -0.61
N PHE A 82 -32.56 -0.34 0.37
CA PHE A 82 -33.27 -1.37 1.14
C PHE A 82 -34.16 -2.26 0.25
N LEU A 83 -34.96 -1.65 -0.63
CA LEU A 83 -35.83 -2.39 -1.57
C LEU A 83 -35.01 -3.25 -2.55
N LEU A 84 -33.87 -2.74 -3.02
CA LEU A 84 -32.96 -3.52 -3.88
C LEU A 84 -32.38 -4.74 -3.15
N ARG A 85 -32.04 -4.59 -1.86
CA ARG A 85 -31.57 -5.72 -1.04
C ARG A 85 -32.65 -6.78 -0.86
N ILE A 86 -33.90 -6.38 -0.60
CA ILE A 86 -35.05 -7.30 -0.53
C ILE A 86 -35.23 -8.01 -1.88
N ARG A 87 -35.28 -7.26 -2.97
CA ARG A 87 -35.45 -7.84 -4.32
C ARG A 87 -34.37 -8.87 -4.62
N ARG A 88 -33.12 -8.59 -4.26
CA ARG A 88 -32.00 -9.53 -4.42
C ARG A 88 -32.21 -10.79 -3.58
N ALA A 89 -32.55 -10.64 -2.29
CA ALA A 89 -32.81 -11.78 -1.41
C ALA A 89 -33.94 -12.67 -1.93
N LEU A 90 -35.05 -12.07 -2.38
CA LEU A 90 -36.16 -12.82 -2.97
C LEU A 90 -35.75 -13.60 -4.22
N ARG A 91 -34.99 -12.99 -5.13
CA ARG A 91 -34.46 -13.70 -6.32
C ARG A 91 -33.48 -14.82 -5.98
N THR A 92 -32.79 -14.72 -4.85
CA THR A 92 -31.84 -15.77 -4.41
C THR A 92 -32.56 -16.92 -3.73
N LEU A 93 -33.60 -16.66 -2.94
CA LEU A 93 -34.32 -17.67 -2.16
C LEU A 93 -35.44 -18.35 -2.95
N LEU A 94 -36.06 -17.63 -3.88
CA LEU A 94 -37.13 -18.14 -4.73
C LEU A 94 -36.56 -18.34 -6.14
N PRO A 95 -36.30 -19.59 -6.57
CA PRO A 95 -35.94 -19.91 -7.94
C PRO A 95 -37.22 -19.86 -8.80
N LEU A 96 -37.74 -18.66 -9.01
CA LEU A 96 -38.81 -18.36 -9.96
C LEU A 96 -38.19 -18.09 -11.34
#